data_AF-A0A7C2TIJ8-F1
#
_entry.id   AF-A0A7C2TIJ8-F1
#
_cell.length_a   1.000
_cell.length_b   1.000
_cell.length_c   1.000
_cell.angle_alpha   90.00
_cell.angle_beta   90.00
_cell.angle_gamma   90.00
#
_symmetry.space_group_name_H-M   'P 1'
#
loop_
_entity.id
_entity.type
_entity.pdbx_description
1 polymer ?
#
loop_
_entity_poly.entity_id
_entity_poly.type
_entity_poly.pdbx_seq_one_letter_code
_entity_poly.pdbx_strand_id
1 'polypeptide(L)'
;MRVRRALTLIPVILSLFIASATIALWPSRNAHAQCGSQASSCRNCHEVQGKDPVNNDGTGWHESHAFGDFCYLCHAGNNQSMVEEEAHAGMVAPLSDVYAACQSCHPDDLVEKAGVYAAVLGVEVGTGGGDTSGSERPEDTVSGPDNAPQPENESTGTLEVSGDLIDYNQRYEETLPGRKQVNWGNVVLVTLIILVGAGGGGFVYWNERRLLGLPVFRKRELPTRTDEAGASIPRLKEYQDEVVALLPMINRLDPRGVHALKRLLENPEAATEILYGISRLDPDLIKRIRSLDHDSRALLIALAAG
;
A
#
# COMPACT_ATOMS: atom_id res chain seq x y z
N MET A 1 -8.13 56.15 -1.31
CA MET A 1 -7.01 55.40 -1.94
C MET A 1 -6.70 54.02 -1.32
N ARG A 2 -7.01 53.75 -0.03
CA ARG A 2 -6.69 52.44 0.59
C ARG A 2 -7.51 51.24 0.07
N VAL A 3 -8.77 51.46 -0.33
CA VAL A 3 -9.68 50.38 -0.81
C VAL A 3 -9.23 49.79 -2.16
N ARG A 4 -8.65 50.59 -3.06
CA ARG A 4 -8.15 50.10 -4.36
C ARG A 4 -6.91 49.22 -4.25
N ARG A 5 -6.08 49.40 -3.21
CA ARG A 5 -4.89 48.55 -2.95
C ARG A 5 -5.25 47.19 -2.35
N ALA A 6 -6.33 47.12 -1.57
CA ALA A 6 -6.83 45.85 -1.03
C ALA A 6 -7.43 44.97 -2.14
N LEU A 7 -8.12 45.58 -3.12
CA LEU A 7 -8.76 44.85 -4.22
C LEU A 7 -7.75 44.17 -5.16
N THR A 8 -6.55 44.72 -5.32
CA THR A 8 -5.48 44.15 -6.16
C THR A 8 -4.69 43.03 -5.48
N LEU A 9 -4.74 42.91 -4.15
CA LEU A 9 -4.01 41.87 -3.40
C LEU A 9 -4.78 40.54 -3.32
N ILE A 10 -6.11 40.60 -3.38
CA ILE A 10 -6.99 39.42 -3.36
C ILE A 10 -6.67 38.42 -4.48
N PRO A 11 -6.53 38.80 -5.77
CA PRO A 11 -6.23 37.83 -6.83
C PRO A 11 -4.83 37.22 -6.69
N VAL A 12 -3.86 37.95 -6.13
CA VAL A 12 -2.49 37.46 -5.92
C VAL A 12 -2.45 36.42 -4.80
N ILE A 13 -3.18 36.65 -3.71
CA ILE A 13 -3.27 35.68 -2.61
C ILE A 13 -4.04 34.44 -3.08
N LEU A 14 -5.12 34.62 -3.83
CA LEU A 14 -5.90 33.51 -4.38
C LEU A 14 -5.08 32.66 -5.36
N SER A 15 -4.28 33.28 -6.23
CA SER A 15 -3.42 32.55 -7.17
C SER A 15 -2.30 31.78 -6.47
N LEU A 16 -1.69 32.36 -5.42
CA LEU A 16 -0.70 31.67 -4.59
C LEU A 16 -1.32 30.50 -3.83
N PHE A 17 -2.55 30.66 -3.33
CA PHE A 17 -3.26 29.61 -2.63
C PHE A 17 -3.64 28.46 -3.57
N ILE A 18 -4.13 28.77 -4.78
CA ILE A 18 -4.44 27.78 -5.80
C ILE A 18 -3.15 27.05 -6.24
N ALA A 19 -2.05 27.78 -6.49
CA ALA A 19 -0.77 27.19 -6.85
C ALA A 19 -0.24 26.23 -5.76
N SER A 20 -0.29 26.66 -4.50
CA SER A 20 0.11 25.82 -3.35
C SER A 20 -0.78 24.59 -3.22
N ALA A 21 -2.10 24.74 -3.35
CA ALA A 21 -3.04 23.63 -3.32
C ALA A 21 -2.80 22.65 -4.48
N THR A 22 -2.54 23.14 -5.70
CA THR A 22 -2.21 22.28 -6.84
C THR A 22 -0.89 21.54 -6.67
N ILE A 23 0.10 22.12 -5.99
CA ILE A 23 1.37 21.42 -5.69
C ILE A 23 1.15 20.35 -4.61
N ALA A 24 0.38 20.67 -3.57
CA ALA A 24 0.08 19.73 -2.48
C ALA A 24 -0.84 18.57 -2.91
N LEU A 25 -1.76 18.83 -3.84
CA LEU A 25 -2.68 17.84 -4.43
C LEU A 25 -2.13 17.23 -5.71
N TRP A 26 -0.95 17.67 -6.18
CA TRP A 26 -0.30 17.02 -7.30
C TRP A 26 -0.04 15.58 -6.86
N PRO A 27 -0.54 14.57 -7.59
CA PRO A 27 -0.27 13.19 -7.24
C PRO A 27 1.25 13.06 -7.20
N SER A 28 1.80 12.79 -6.01
CA SER A 28 3.18 12.37 -5.88
C SER A 28 3.25 11.12 -6.73
N ARG A 29 3.78 11.24 -7.94
CA ARG A 29 4.19 10.06 -8.68
C ARG A 29 5.19 9.43 -7.74
N ASN A 30 4.84 8.26 -7.20
CA ASN A 30 5.83 7.43 -6.55
C ASN A 30 6.99 7.41 -7.53
N ALA A 31 8.17 7.83 -7.08
CA ALA A 31 9.37 7.72 -7.88
C ALA A 31 9.60 6.20 -8.03
N HIS A 32 8.98 5.59 -9.04
CA HIS A 32 9.16 4.21 -9.45
C HIS A 32 10.53 4.05 -10.15
N ALA A 33 11.56 4.66 -9.57
CA ALA A 33 12.97 4.46 -9.89
C ALA A 33 13.72 3.77 -8.74
N GLN A 34 13.03 3.40 -7.67
CA GLN A 34 13.53 2.43 -6.72
C GLN A 34 12.75 1.15 -6.97
N CYS A 35 13.37 0.21 -7.69
CA CYS A 35 13.03 -1.20 -7.52
C CYS A 35 12.85 -1.44 -6.01
N GLY A 36 11.83 -2.19 -5.57
CA GLY A 36 11.62 -2.48 -4.15
C GLY A 36 12.82 -3.13 -3.45
N SER A 37 13.88 -3.48 -4.20
CA SER A 37 15.19 -3.87 -3.70
C SER A 37 16.04 -2.72 -3.13
N GLN A 38 15.77 -1.44 -3.40
CA GLN A 38 16.66 -0.30 -3.03
C GLN A 38 16.33 0.36 -1.68
N ALA A 39 15.37 -0.15 -0.93
CA ALA A 39 14.89 0.48 0.30
C ALA A 39 14.76 -0.54 1.45
N SER A 40 15.84 -1.22 1.79
CA SER A 40 15.92 -1.97 3.03
C SER A 40 15.98 -1.03 4.23
N SER A 41 15.43 -1.50 5.35
CA SER A 41 15.61 -0.85 6.64
C SER A 41 17.08 -0.84 7.07
N CYS A 42 17.87 -1.82 6.63
CA CYS A 42 19.30 -1.93 6.92
C CYS A 42 20.04 -0.69 6.43
N ARG A 43 19.96 -0.36 5.14
CA ARG A 43 20.64 0.83 4.55
C ARG A 43 20.12 2.12 5.15
N ASN A 44 18.83 2.24 5.43
CA ASN A 44 18.30 3.46 6.02
C ASN A 44 18.89 3.74 7.41
N CYS A 45 19.11 2.72 8.24
CA CYS A 45 19.71 2.88 9.57
C CYS A 45 21.24 2.97 9.53
N HIS A 46 21.90 2.09 8.78
CA HIS A 46 23.36 1.97 8.79
C HIS A 46 24.04 3.03 7.93
N GLU A 47 23.49 3.32 6.76
CA GLU A 47 24.13 4.19 5.76
C GLU A 47 23.56 5.60 5.75
N VAL A 48 22.22 5.72 5.71
CA VAL A 48 21.56 7.04 5.63
C VAL A 48 21.60 7.76 6.99
N GLN A 49 21.28 7.04 8.07
CA GLN A 49 21.39 7.58 9.43
C GLN A 49 22.80 7.45 10.01
N GLY A 50 23.69 6.68 9.37
CA GLY A 50 25.09 6.56 9.76
C GLY A 50 25.31 5.86 11.10
N LYS A 51 24.42 4.96 11.53
CA LYS A 51 24.59 4.25 12.81
C LYS A 51 25.83 3.35 12.81
N ASP A 52 26.08 2.65 11.71
CA ASP A 52 27.25 1.81 11.48
C ASP A 52 27.44 1.63 9.97
N PRO A 53 27.98 2.66 9.28
CA PRO A 53 28.09 2.67 7.83
C PRO A 53 29.27 1.83 7.36
N VAL A 54 29.02 0.92 6.43
CA VAL A 54 30.01 -0.03 5.89
C VAL A 54 30.24 0.13 4.39
N ASN A 55 29.38 0.88 3.67
CA ASN A 55 29.54 1.08 2.23
C ASN A 55 30.84 1.79 1.81
N ASN A 56 31.61 2.32 2.74
CA ASN A 56 32.91 2.95 2.49
C ASN A 56 33.94 2.51 3.55
N ASP A 57 33.83 1.26 4.03
CA ASP A 57 34.74 0.71 5.05
C ASP A 57 36.15 0.40 4.54
N GLY A 58 36.40 0.57 3.23
CA GLY A 58 37.69 0.33 2.59
C GLY A 58 38.01 -1.14 2.34
N THR A 59 37.08 -2.06 2.62
CA THR A 59 37.23 -3.49 2.30
C THR A 59 37.03 -3.77 0.81
N GLY A 60 36.37 -2.87 0.08
CA GLY A 60 35.90 -3.06 -1.29
C GLY A 60 34.76 -4.08 -1.44
N TRP A 61 34.54 -4.93 -0.42
CA TRP A 61 33.48 -5.95 -0.40
C TRP A 61 32.09 -5.32 -0.32
N HIS A 62 31.87 -4.48 0.71
CA HIS A 62 30.58 -3.78 0.89
C HIS A 62 30.33 -2.81 -0.27
N GLU A 63 31.35 -2.06 -0.71
CA GLU A 63 31.27 -1.17 -1.88
C GLU A 63 30.76 -1.90 -3.14
N SER A 64 31.26 -3.12 -3.40
CA SER A 64 30.88 -3.91 -4.57
C SER A 64 29.45 -4.44 -4.52
N HIS A 65 28.85 -4.56 -3.32
CA HIS A 65 27.53 -5.16 -3.11
C HIS A 65 26.47 -4.17 -2.58
N ALA A 66 26.87 -2.93 -2.29
CA ALA A 66 26.01 -1.86 -1.78
C ALA A 66 25.03 -1.29 -2.83
N PHE A 67 25.25 -1.57 -4.12
CA PHE A 67 24.48 -0.97 -5.21
C PHE A 67 22.98 -1.35 -5.19
N GLY A 68 22.65 -2.50 -4.61
CA GLY A 68 21.30 -3.05 -4.61
C GLY A 68 20.70 -3.28 -3.23
N ASP A 69 21.35 -2.78 -2.16
CA ASP A 69 20.83 -2.84 -0.79
C ASP A 69 20.49 -4.27 -0.33
N PHE A 70 21.47 -5.14 -0.51
CA PHE A 70 21.37 -6.58 -0.28
C PHE A 70 21.97 -7.04 1.05
N CYS A 71 22.04 -6.16 2.07
CA CYS A 71 22.66 -6.47 3.35
C CYS A 71 22.16 -7.81 3.93
N TYR A 72 20.85 -8.04 3.82
CA TYR A 72 20.19 -9.24 4.33
C TYR A 72 20.53 -10.55 3.61
N LEU A 73 21.07 -10.50 2.38
CA LEU A 73 21.51 -11.73 1.70
C LEU A 73 22.75 -12.32 2.38
N CYS A 74 23.61 -11.48 2.94
CA CYS A 74 24.83 -11.91 3.64
C CYS A 74 24.65 -11.97 5.15
N HIS A 75 23.81 -11.09 5.71
CA HIS A 75 23.61 -10.95 7.15
C HIS A 75 22.31 -11.58 7.67
N ALA A 76 21.45 -12.09 6.79
CA ALA A 76 20.08 -12.46 7.10
C ALA A 76 19.29 -11.28 7.74
N GLY A 77 18.34 -11.58 8.62
CA GLY A 77 17.48 -10.58 9.25
C GLY A 77 16.30 -10.11 8.40
N ASN A 78 15.50 -9.22 8.97
CA ASN A 78 14.30 -8.68 8.35
C ASN A 78 14.57 -7.29 7.77
N ASN A 79 14.85 -7.25 6.48
CA ASN A 79 15.15 -6.03 5.72
C ASN A 79 13.94 -5.09 5.54
N GLN A 80 12.73 -5.47 5.98
CA GLN A 80 11.52 -4.65 5.91
C GLN A 80 11.17 -3.98 7.25
N SER A 81 11.70 -4.46 8.39
CA SER A 81 11.34 -3.88 9.69
C SER A 81 12.23 -2.69 10.05
N MET A 82 11.59 -1.60 10.49
CA MET A 82 12.25 -0.41 11.03
C MET A 82 12.48 -0.50 12.55
N VAL A 83 12.04 -1.59 13.18
CA VAL A 83 12.28 -1.86 14.60
C VAL A 83 13.55 -2.69 14.71
N GLU A 84 14.55 -2.17 15.41
CA GLU A 84 15.90 -2.75 15.48
C GLU A 84 15.90 -4.23 15.89
N GLU A 85 15.14 -4.59 16.92
CA GLU A 85 15.03 -5.98 17.40
C GLU A 85 14.42 -6.91 16.35
N GLU A 86 13.39 -6.46 15.63
CA GLU A 86 12.75 -7.26 14.56
C GLU A 86 13.62 -7.34 13.32
N ALA A 87 14.34 -6.26 12.98
CA ALA A 87 15.25 -6.20 11.84
C ALA A 87 16.44 -7.14 12.04
N HIS A 88 16.98 -7.21 13.26
CA HIS A 88 18.13 -8.05 13.60
C HIS A 88 17.76 -9.49 13.99
N ALA A 89 16.47 -9.83 14.07
CA ALA A 89 16.03 -11.17 14.42
C ALA A 89 16.53 -12.19 13.37
N GLY A 90 17.30 -13.19 13.82
CA GLY A 90 17.85 -14.23 12.95
C GLY A 90 19.02 -13.79 12.09
N MET A 91 19.64 -12.64 12.39
CA MET A 91 20.89 -12.25 11.72
C MET A 91 22.00 -13.26 12.01
N VAL A 92 22.85 -13.44 11.01
CA VAL A 92 24.05 -14.29 11.08
C VAL A 92 25.30 -13.44 10.89
N ALA A 93 26.44 -13.97 11.34
CA ALA A 93 27.71 -13.35 11.01
C ALA A 93 27.89 -13.35 9.48
N PRO A 94 28.38 -12.25 8.90
CA PRO A 94 28.60 -12.16 7.46
C PRO A 94 29.49 -13.32 7.00
N LEU A 95 29.13 -13.92 5.87
CA LEU A 95 29.91 -14.99 5.24
C LEU A 95 30.09 -16.24 6.12
N SER A 96 29.29 -16.41 7.17
CA SER A 96 29.22 -17.67 7.93
C SER A 96 28.78 -18.85 7.06
N ASP A 97 28.05 -18.58 5.98
CA ASP A 97 27.80 -19.51 4.89
C ASP A 97 27.99 -18.77 3.54
N VAL A 98 29.21 -18.83 3.01
CA VAL A 98 29.58 -18.20 1.73
C VAL A 98 28.73 -18.75 0.58
N TYR A 99 28.38 -20.03 0.64
CA TYR A 99 27.60 -20.66 -0.42
C TYR A 99 26.18 -20.08 -0.45
N ALA A 100 25.50 -20.07 0.70
CA ALA A 100 24.15 -19.51 0.83
C ALA A 100 24.10 -18.01 0.48
N ALA A 101 25.11 -17.24 0.88
CA ALA A 101 25.16 -15.79 0.65
C ALA A 101 25.39 -15.41 -0.82
N CYS A 102 26.12 -16.24 -1.59
CA CYS A 102 26.59 -15.86 -2.93
C CYS A 102 25.85 -16.58 -4.07
N GLN A 103 25.38 -17.82 -3.86
CA GLN A 103 24.88 -18.67 -4.96
C GLN A 103 23.68 -18.11 -5.71
N SER A 104 22.87 -17.27 -5.07
CA SER A 104 21.67 -16.69 -5.69
C SER A 104 22.00 -15.75 -6.85
N CYS A 105 23.19 -15.16 -6.83
CA CYS A 105 23.67 -14.21 -7.85
C CYS A 105 24.82 -14.77 -8.68
N HIS A 106 25.62 -15.67 -8.09
CA HIS A 106 26.82 -16.26 -8.69
C HIS A 106 26.75 -17.80 -8.70
N PRO A 107 25.79 -18.41 -9.41
CA PRO A 107 25.65 -19.87 -9.41
C PRO A 107 26.81 -20.58 -10.12
N ASP A 108 27.38 -19.96 -11.16
CA ASP A 108 28.37 -20.57 -12.03
C ASP A 108 29.82 -20.20 -11.67
N ASP A 109 30.01 -19.06 -10.99
CA ASP A 109 31.33 -18.46 -10.73
C ASP A 109 31.58 -18.13 -9.24
N LEU A 110 30.79 -18.71 -8.33
CA LEU A 110 30.88 -18.46 -6.89
C LEU A 110 32.30 -18.54 -6.34
N VAL A 111 33.00 -19.65 -6.63
CA VAL A 111 34.34 -19.92 -6.08
C VAL A 111 35.35 -18.89 -6.58
N GLU A 112 35.27 -18.52 -7.86
CA GLU A 112 36.15 -17.52 -8.45
C GLU A 112 35.90 -16.13 -7.85
N LYS A 113 34.62 -15.72 -7.73
CA LYS A 113 34.25 -14.38 -7.22
C LYS A 113 34.46 -14.23 -5.73
N ALA A 114 34.01 -15.21 -4.94
CA ALA A 114 34.21 -15.19 -3.49
C ALA A 114 35.70 -15.31 -3.12
N GLY A 115 36.49 -16.03 -3.91
CA GLY A 115 37.94 -16.17 -3.72
C GLY A 115 38.71 -14.85 -3.72
N VAL A 116 38.23 -13.83 -4.44
CA VAL A 116 38.83 -12.48 -4.45
C VAL A 116 38.78 -11.83 -3.06
N TYR A 117 37.71 -12.09 -2.31
CA TYR A 117 37.47 -11.49 -1.00
C TYR A 117 37.93 -12.36 0.16
N ALA A 118 38.07 -13.67 -0.07
CA ALA A 118 38.58 -14.65 0.88
C ALA A 118 39.89 -14.20 1.58
N ALA A 119 40.85 -13.70 0.78
CA ALA A 119 42.14 -13.24 1.28
C ALA A 119 42.06 -11.92 2.08
N VAL A 120 41.10 -11.04 1.75
CA VAL A 120 40.89 -9.76 2.41
C VAL A 120 40.13 -9.94 3.73
N LEU A 121 39.18 -10.88 3.74
CA LEU A 121 38.26 -11.11 4.85
C LEU A 121 38.71 -12.26 5.78
N GLY A 122 39.75 -13.02 5.38
CA GLY A 122 40.28 -14.14 6.17
C GLY A 122 39.32 -15.33 6.27
N VAL A 123 38.49 -15.55 5.24
CA VAL A 123 37.48 -16.63 5.19
C VAL A 123 37.83 -17.65 4.11
N GLU A 124 37.60 -18.94 4.36
CA GLU A 124 37.74 -19.99 3.35
C GLU A 124 36.46 -20.13 2.51
N VAL A 125 36.60 -20.14 1.19
CA VAL A 125 35.49 -20.28 0.24
C VAL A 125 35.31 -21.77 -0.06
N GLY A 126 34.23 -22.37 0.46
CA GLY A 126 33.89 -23.77 0.18
C GLY A 126 33.37 -24.58 1.36
N THR A 127 33.42 -24.05 2.58
CA THR A 127 32.80 -24.67 3.75
C THR A 127 31.32 -24.29 3.80
N GLY A 128 30.49 -25.07 3.10
CA GLY A 128 29.06 -25.10 3.39
C GLY A 128 28.87 -25.58 4.82
N GLY A 129 28.26 -24.73 5.65
CA GLY A 129 27.69 -25.03 6.97
C GLY A 129 28.47 -25.97 7.88
N GLY A 130 29.21 -25.41 8.84
CA GLY A 130 29.64 -26.18 10.01
C GLY A 130 30.88 -25.64 10.69
N ASP A 131 30.66 -25.07 11.88
CA ASP A 131 31.60 -24.82 12.97
C ASP A 131 32.84 -23.97 12.67
N THR A 132 32.90 -22.80 13.33
CA THR A 132 33.88 -22.57 14.42
C THR A 132 33.72 -21.17 15.01
N SER A 133 33.09 -21.09 16.19
CA SER A 133 33.56 -20.17 17.24
C SER A 133 34.53 -20.94 18.11
N GLY A 134 35.81 -20.62 18.01
CA GLY A 134 36.85 -21.25 18.82
C GLY A 134 38.23 -20.73 18.47
N SER A 135 38.67 -19.72 19.21
CA SER A 135 40.01 -19.15 19.16
C SER A 135 41.08 -20.17 19.61
N GLU A 136 42.32 -19.90 19.16
CA GLU A 136 43.64 -20.32 19.69
C GLU A 136 44.37 -21.57 19.12
N ARG A 137 45.49 -21.24 18.43
CA ARG A 137 46.88 -21.80 18.38
C ARG A 137 47.17 -23.32 18.44
N PRO A 138 48.35 -23.73 17.89
CA PRO A 138 48.62 -25.10 17.48
C PRO A 138 49.30 -25.92 18.60
N GLU A 139 49.05 -27.23 18.62
CA GLU A 139 50.09 -28.27 18.74
C GLU A 139 49.52 -29.70 18.64
N ASP A 140 50.34 -30.55 18.01
CA ASP A 140 50.51 -31.99 18.20
C ASP A 140 49.44 -33.04 17.82
N THR A 141 49.74 -33.69 16.68
CA THR A 141 49.90 -35.14 16.49
C THR A 141 49.50 -36.07 17.65
N VAL A 142 48.42 -36.84 17.50
CA VAL A 142 48.37 -38.30 17.82
C VAL A 142 47.26 -38.96 16.97
N SER A 143 47.63 -40.06 16.30
CA SER A 143 46.72 -41.00 15.63
C SER A 143 46.08 -41.99 16.61
N GLY A 144 44.81 -42.32 16.41
CA GLY A 144 44.14 -43.48 17.01
C GLY A 144 42.68 -43.58 16.56
N PRO A 145 42.22 -44.71 16.00
CA PRO A 145 40.86 -44.85 15.48
C PRO A 145 39.93 -45.41 16.57
N ASP A 146 38.68 -44.95 16.64
CA ASP A 146 37.60 -45.79 17.16
C ASP A 146 36.23 -45.35 16.64
N ASN A 147 35.53 -46.34 16.10
CA ASN A 147 34.16 -46.30 15.63
C ASN A 147 33.19 -46.17 16.81
N ALA A 148 32.25 -45.21 16.75
CA ALA A 148 30.96 -45.30 17.43
C ALA A 148 29.90 -44.47 16.67
N PRO A 149 28.62 -44.87 16.68
CA PRO A 149 27.67 -44.57 15.62
C PRO A 149 26.96 -43.21 15.76
N GLN A 150 26.72 -42.55 14.62
CA GLN A 150 25.88 -41.35 14.51
C GLN A 150 24.42 -41.64 14.84
N PRO A 151 23.70 -40.75 15.55
CA PRO A 151 22.25 -40.71 15.47
C PRO A 151 21.83 -40.05 14.15
N GLU A 152 21.05 -40.80 13.37
CA GLU A 152 20.32 -40.33 12.20
C GLU A 152 19.42 -39.16 12.60
N ASN A 153 19.68 -37.98 12.05
CA ASN A 153 18.75 -36.86 12.12
C ASN A 153 18.07 -36.76 10.75
N GLU A 154 16.90 -37.40 10.64
CA GLU A 154 15.95 -37.14 9.57
C GLU A 154 15.57 -35.66 9.58
N SER A 155 16.00 -34.93 8.56
CA SER A 155 15.31 -33.70 8.15
C SER A 155 15.21 -33.72 6.63
N THR A 156 14.23 -34.49 6.14
CA THR A 156 13.74 -34.37 4.77
C THR A 156 12.85 -33.13 4.71
N GLY A 157 13.47 -31.97 4.57
CA GLY A 157 12.81 -30.72 4.23
C GLY A 157 13.31 -30.23 2.88
N THR A 158 12.90 -30.90 1.81
CA THR A 158 13.13 -30.45 0.43
C THR A 158 12.49 -29.08 0.25
N LEU A 159 13.29 -28.02 0.31
CA LEU A 159 12.87 -26.70 -0.16
C LEU A 159 12.82 -26.77 -1.69
N GLU A 160 11.64 -27.12 -2.19
CA GLU A 160 11.28 -27.00 -3.59
C GLU A 160 11.28 -25.51 -3.95
N VAL A 161 12.39 -25.04 -4.52
CA VAL A 161 12.50 -23.70 -5.12
C VAL A 161 11.68 -23.73 -6.41
N SER A 162 10.38 -23.57 -6.26
CA SER A 162 9.49 -23.19 -7.36
C SER A 162 9.80 -21.76 -7.74
N GLY A 163 9.99 -21.47 -9.03
CA GLY A 163 10.31 -20.15 -9.58
C GLY A 163 9.18 -19.11 -9.47
N ASP A 164 8.33 -19.22 -8.46
CA ASP A 164 7.36 -18.22 -8.09
C ASP A 164 8.03 -17.13 -7.26
N LEU A 165 7.79 -15.88 -7.65
CA LEU A 165 8.24 -14.68 -6.96
C LEU A 165 7.73 -14.74 -5.51
N ILE A 166 8.61 -15.07 -4.57
CA ILE A 166 8.26 -15.13 -3.14
C ILE A 166 7.88 -13.72 -2.70
N ASP A 167 6.58 -13.49 -2.46
CA ASP A 167 6.09 -12.26 -1.85
C ASP A 167 6.39 -12.30 -0.35
N TYR A 168 7.56 -11.76 0.00
CA TYR A 168 8.03 -11.69 1.39
C TYR A 168 7.08 -10.89 2.29
N ASN A 169 6.25 -9.98 1.75
CA ASN A 169 5.26 -9.26 2.54
C ASN A 169 4.09 -10.17 2.94
N GLN A 170 3.59 -10.98 2.01
CA GLN A 170 2.54 -11.96 2.30
C GLN A 170 3.05 -13.02 3.30
N ARG A 171 4.27 -13.52 3.10
CA ARG A 171 4.89 -14.48 4.04
C ARG A 171 5.06 -13.88 5.43
N TYR A 172 5.39 -12.59 5.55
CA TYR A 172 5.47 -11.89 6.83
C TYR A 172 4.09 -11.73 7.50
N GLU A 173 3.05 -11.39 6.74
CA GLU A 173 1.66 -11.32 7.24
C GLU A 173 1.14 -12.67 7.74
N GLU A 174 1.57 -13.77 7.11
CA GLU A 174 1.23 -15.13 7.50
C GLU A 174 2.02 -15.63 8.73
N THR A 175 3.24 -15.13 8.95
CA THR A 175 4.14 -15.62 10.02
C THR A 175 3.99 -14.86 11.35
N LEU A 176 3.42 -13.64 11.36
CA LEU A 176 3.22 -12.86 12.57
C LEU A 176 1.74 -12.50 12.81
N PRO A 177 1.01 -13.28 13.62
CA PRO A 177 -0.35 -12.91 14.01
C PRO A 177 -0.30 -11.74 15.00
N GLY A 178 -0.64 -10.53 14.54
CA GLY A 178 -1.27 -9.54 15.42
C GLY A 178 -0.74 -8.11 15.51
N ARG A 179 0.15 -7.63 14.64
CA ARG A 179 0.49 -6.18 14.63
C ARG A 179 0.21 -5.54 13.27
N LYS A 180 -0.96 -4.89 13.17
CA LYS A 180 -1.22 -3.91 12.11
C LYS A 180 -0.23 -2.75 12.27
N GLN A 181 0.73 -2.68 11.35
CA GLN A 181 1.58 -1.52 11.14
C GLN A 181 0.68 -0.28 10.91
N VAL A 182 0.62 0.62 11.90
CA VAL A 182 -0.10 1.89 11.73
C VAL A 182 0.79 2.80 10.89
N ASN A 183 0.37 3.05 9.65
CA ASN A 183 1.06 3.99 8.78
C ASN A 183 0.85 5.42 9.31
N TRP A 184 1.86 5.95 10.00
CA TRP A 184 1.87 7.29 10.57
C TRP A 184 1.63 8.40 9.54
N GLY A 185 2.01 8.19 8.26
CA GLY A 185 1.71 9.12 7.18
C GLY A 185 0.21 9.31 6.96
N ASN A 186 -0.56 8.22 7.02
CA ASN A 186 -2.03 8.29 6.92
C ASN A 186 -2.64 9.01 8.13
N VAL A 187 -2.08 8.84 9.33
CA VAL A 187 -2.56 9.53 10.54
C VAL A 187 -2.36 11.04 10.43
N VAL A 188 -1.19 11.48 9.95
CA VAL A 188 -0.90 12.90 9.73
C VAL A 188 -1.82 13.48 8.66
N LEU A 189 -2.03 12.75 7.55
CA LEU A 189 -2.91 13.18 6.46
C LEU A 189 -4.36 13.35 6.93
N VAL A 190 -4.92 12.37 7.64
CA VAL A 190 -6.28 12.44 8.17
C VAL A 190 -6.43 13.62 9.15
N THR A 191 -5.44 13.84 10.00
CA THR A 191 -5.43 14.97 10.93
C THR A 191 -5.45 16.31 10.20
N LEU A 192 -4.65 16.44 9.13
CA LEU A 192 -4.60 17.66 8.32
C LEU A 192 -5.95 17.93 7.61
N ILE A 193 -6.56 16.88 7.04
CA ILE A 193 -7.88 16.98 6.39
C ILE A 193 -8.95 17.44 7.39
N ILE A 194 -8.95 16.90 8.62
CA ILE A 194 -9.89 17.32 9.67
C ILE A 194 -9.65 18.80 10.03
N LEU A 195 -8.40 19.22 10.21
CA LEU A 195 -8.06 20.61 10.53
C LEU A 195 -8.50 21.58 9.43
N VAL A 196 -8.26 21.24 8.17
CA VAL A 196 -8.67 22.07 7.02
C VAL A 196 -10.20 22.07 6.87
N GLY A 197 -10.85 20.92 7.02
CA GLY A 197 -12.31 20.81 6.93
C GLY A 197 -13.01 21.59 8.05
N ALA A 198 -12.58 21.40 9.29
CA ALA A 198 -13.15 22.09 10.45
C ALA A 198 -12.78 23.58 10.46
N GLY A 199 -11.54 23.94 10.15
CA GLY A 199 -11.06 25.31 10.12
C GLY A 199 -11.64 26.11 8.95
N GLY A 200 -11.55 25.57 7.73
CA GLY A 200 -12.08 26.18 6.52
C GLY A 200 -13.61 26.24 6.52
N GLY A 201 -14.27 25.11 6.83
CA GLY A 201 -15.73 25.05 6.91
C GLY A 201 -16.30 25.92 8.03
N GLY A 202 -15.67 25.92 9.21
CA GLY A 202 -16.05 26.80 10.33
C GLY A 202 -15.87 28.29 10.00
N PHE A 203 -14.77 28.65 9.33
CA PHE A 203 -14.53 30.03 8.90
C PHE A 203 -15.56 30.52 7.88
N VAL A 204 -15.87 29.70 6.86
CA VAL A 204 -16.89 30.05 5.85
C VAL A 204 -18.26 30.22 6.51
N TYR A 205 -18.68 29.27 7.34
CA TYR A 205 -19.95 29.34 8.06
C TYR A 205 -20.06 30.58 8.95
N TRP A 206 -18.99 30.92 9.68
CA TRP A 206 -18.94 32.11 10.51
C TRP A 206 -19.00 33.40 9.68
N ASN A 207 -18.26 33.45 8.57
CA ASN A 207 -18.21 34.61 7.68
C ASN A 207 -19.56 34.85 6.97
N GLU A 208 -20.21 33.79 6.47
CA GLU A 208 -21.54 33.88 5.86
C GLU A 208 -22.59 34.35 6.87
N ARG A 209 -22.60 33.80 8.09
CA ARG A 209 -23.53 34.27 9.13
C ARG A 209 -23.29 35.72 9.55
N ARG A 210 -22.04 36.16 9.60
CA ARG A 210 -21.69 37.55 9.90
C ARG A 210 -22.18 38.50 8.80
N LEU A 211 -22.04 38.11 7.53
CA LEU A 211 -22.53 38.90 6.39
C LEU A 211 -24.06 38.94 6.31
N LEU A 212 -24.74 37.86 6.73
CA LEU A 212 -26.20 37.77 6.77
C LEU A 212 -26.83 38.40 8.02
N GLY A 213 -26.04 38.96 8.94
CA GLY A 213 -26.53 39.61 10.16
C GLY A 213 -27.21 38.66 11.15
N LEU A 214 -26.96 37.35 11.06
CA LEU A 214 -27.59 36.35 11.92
C LEU A 214 -26.82 36.19 13.25
N PRO A 215 -27.49 36.15 14.41
CA PRO A 215 -26.81 36.01 15.69
C PRO A 215 -26.13 34.64 15.83
N VAL A 216 -24.87 34.67 16.28
CA VAL A 216 -23.99 33.48 16.42
C VAL A 216 -24.55 32.46 17.42
N PHE A 217 -25.30 32.93 18.43
CA PHE A 217 -26.01 32.07 19.39
C PHE A 217 -27.50 32.43 19.41
N ARG A 218 -28.33 31.52 18.90
CA ARG A 218 -29.78 31.56 19.12
C ARG A 218 -30.05 30.86 20.46
N LYS A 219 -30.34 31.61 21.53
CA LYS A 219 -30.95 31.00 22.72
C LYS A 219 -32.24 30.33 22.23
N ARG A 220 -32.30 29.02 22.39
CA ARG A 220 -33.46 28.21 22.05
C ARG A 220 -34.53 28.46 23.10
N GLU A 221 -35.34 29.49 22.90
CA GLU A 221 -36.65 29.54 23.53
C GLU A 221 -37.54 28.55 22.76
N LEU A 222 -37.93 27.48 23.46
CA LEU A 222 -38.89 26.50 22.96
C LEU A 222 -40.26 27.19 22.80
N PRO A 223 -40.87 27.20 21.60
CA PRO A 223 -42.23 27.65 21.48
C PRO A 223 -43.17 26.57 22.01
N THR A 224 -44.04 26.98 22.93
CA THR A 224 -45.22 26.23 23.34
C THR A 224 -46.04 25.88 22.10
N ARG A 225 -46.29 24.59 21.93
CA ARG A 225 -47.12 23.99 20.90
C ARG A 225 -48.54 24.54 21.01
N THR A 226 -48.96 25.31 20.02
CA THR A 226 -50.37 25.42 19.64
C THR A 226 -50.48 24.92 18.20
N ASP A 227 -51.40 23.98 18.05
CA ASP A 227 -51.70 23.24 16.85
C ASP A 227 -52.05 24.18 15.70
N GLU A 228 -51.43 23.99 14.54
CA GLU A 228 -52.10 24.08 13.23
C GLU A 228 -51.35 23.20 12.22
N ALA A 229 -52.16 22.43 11.50
CA ALA A 229 -51.74 21.55 10.42
C ALA A 229 -51.12 22.33 9.25
N GLY A 230 -50.19 21.70 8.53
CA GLY A 230 -49.78 22.15 7.21
C GLY A 230 -48.42 22.86 7.13
N ALA A 231 -47.37 22.28 7.70
CA ALA A 231 -46.00 22.68 7.35
C ALA A 231 -45.55 21.89 6.11
N SER A 232 -45.89 22.40 4.93
CA SER A 232 -45.27 22.02 3.66
C SER A 232 -43.76 22.20 3.76
N ILE A 233 -43.01 21.11 3.54
CA ILE A 233 -41.57 21.15 3.26
C ILE A 233 -41.37 22.15 2.12
N PRO A 234 -40.38 23.07 2.17
CA PRO A 234 -40.14 24.00 1.09
C PRO A 234 -39.91 23.19 -0.18
N ARG A 235 -40.86 23.25 -1.13
CA ARG A 235 -40.68 22.65 -2.46
C ARG A 235 -39.47 23.34 -3.07
N LEU A 236 -38.34 22.62 -3.07
CA LEU A 236 -37.23 22.91 -3.96
C LEU A 236 -37.82 22.90 -5.36
N LYS A 237 -38.04 24.10 -5.88
CA LYS A 237 -38.36 24.35 -7.27
C LYS A 237 -37.42 23.49 -8.11
N GLU A 238 -38.00 22.74 -9.04
CA GLU A 238 -37.33 22.16 -10.22
C GLU A 238 -36.87 20.69 -10.15
N TYR A 239 -37.58 19.82 -9.43
CA TYR A 239 -37.61 18.39 -9.79
C TYR A 239 -39.07 17.97 -9.99
N GLN A 240 -39.37 17.29 -11.09
CA GLN A 240 -40.73 16.81 -11.36
C GLN A 240 -41.16 15.84 -10.25
N ASP A 241 -42.44 15.88 -9.86
CA ASP A 241 -42.99 15.05 -8.77
C ASP A 241 -42.71 13.54 -9.00
N GLU A 242 -42.60 13.13 -10.26
CA GLU A 242 -42.23 11.79 -10.72
C GLU A 242 -40.80 11.39 -10.31
N VAL A 243 -39.83 12.31 -10.39
CA VAL A 243 -38.43 12.06 -9.99
C VAL A 243 -38.35 11.89 -8.48
N VAL A 244 -39.13 12.66 -7.73
CA VAL A 244 -39.21 12.55 -6.26
C VAL A 244 -39.81 11.21 -5.86
N ALA A 245 -40.79 10.70 -6.61
CA ALA A 245 -41.38 9.38 -6.40
C ALA A 245 -40.39 8.22 -6.67
N LEU A 246 -39.33 8.43 -7.46
CA LEU A 246 -38.31 7.43 -7.75
C LEU A 246 -37.27 7.26 -6.63
N LEU A 247 -37.06 8.28 -5.81
CA LEU A 247 -36.06 8.27 -4.72
C LEU A 247 -36.19 7.08 -3.74
N PRO A 248 -37.37 6.74 -3.19
CA PRO A 248 -37.50 5.60 -2.28
C PRO A 248 -37.22 4.26 -2.96
N MET A 249 -37.41 4.15 -4.28
CA MET A 249 -37.11 2.95 -5.04
C MET A 249 -35.60 2.82 -5.28
N ILE A 250 -34.91 3.92 -5.56
CA ILE A 250 -33.45 3.94 -5.71
C ILE A 250 -32.76 3.54 -4.41
N ASN A 251 -33.27 3.98 -3.26
CA ASN A 251 -32.70 3.65 -1.95
C ASN A 251 -32.84 2.15 -1.57
N ARG A 252 -33.64 1.38 -2.31
CA ARG A 252 -33.78 -0.08 -2.13
C ARG A 252 -32.81 -0.89 -3.00
N LEU A 253 -32.09 -0.25 -3.93
CA LEU A 253 -31.06 -0.90 -4.73
C LEU A 253 -29.82 -1.18 -3.87
N ASP A 254 -29.14 -2.28 -4.17
CA ASP A 254 -27.84 -2.57 -3.58
C ASP A 254 -26.75 -1.62 -4.13
N PRO A 255 -25.58 -1.50 -3.49
CA PRO A 255 -24.52 -0.58 -3.93
C PRO A 255 -24.08 -0.80 -5.38
N ARG A 256 -24.09 -2.05 -5.87
CA ARG A 256 -23.72 -2.34 -7.27
C ARG A 256 -24.81 -1.84 -8.22
N GLY A 257 -26.09 -2.03 -7.88
CA GLY A 257 -27.23 -1.50 -8.61
C GLY A 257 -27.22 0.03 -8.72
N VAL A 258 -26.91 0.74 -7.63
CA VAL A 258 -26.79 2.20 -7.64
C VAL A 258 -25.63 2.67 -8.52
N HIS A 259 -24.48 2.01 -8.45
CA HIS A 259 -23.33 2.36 -9.31
C HIS A 259 -23.60 2.09 -10.79
N ALA A 260 -24.27 0.97 -11.11
CA ALA A 260 -24.68 0.66 -12.48
C ALA A 260 -25.68 1.69 -13.03
N LEU A 261 -26.67 2.10 -12.23
CA LEU A 261 -27.62 3.14 -12.58
C LEU A 261 -26.92 4.48 -12.81
N LYS A 262 -25.98 4.86 -11.93
CA LYS A 262 -25.17 6.07 -12.11
C LYS A 262 -24.42 6.06 -13.45
N ARG A 263 -23.70 4.97 -13.74
CA ARG A 263 -22.95 4.82 -15.00
C ARG A 263 -23.85 4.84 -16.22
N LEU A 264 -25.05 4.26 -16.12
CA LEU A 264 -26.03 4.31 -17.20
C LEU A 264 -26.49 5.75 -17.46
N LEU A 265 -26.82 6.49 -16.40
CA LEU A 265 -27.32 7.87 -16.48
C LEU A 265 -26.24 8.91 -16.86
N GLU A 266 -24.96 8.55 -16.91
CA GLU A 266 -23.88 9.44 -17.39
C GLU A 266 -24.06 9.83 -18.87
N ASN A 267 -24.71 8.98 -19.67
CA ASN A 267 -25.12 9.30 -21.04
C ASN A 267 -26.65 9.18 -21.19
N PRO A 268 -27.39 10.30 -21.13
CA PRO A 268 -28.85 10.27 -21.06
C PRO A 268 -29.53 9.71 -22.33
N GLU A 269 -28.92 9.90 -23.50
CA GLU A 269 -29.45 9.40 -24.77
C GLU A 269 -29.35 7.86 -24.82
N ALA A 270 -28.17 7.31 -24.51
CA ALA A 270 -27.96 5.87 -24.43
C ALA A 270 -28.79 5.24 -23.28
N ALA A 271 -28.90 5.92 -22.15
CA ALA A 271 -29.72 5.47 -21.02
C ALA A 271 -31.19 5.31 -21.42
N THR A 272 -31.73 6.28 -22.15
CA THR A 272 -33.13 6.26 -22.58
C THR A 272 -33.41 5.08 -23.50
N GLU A 273 -32.56 4.86 -24.50
CA GLU A 273 -32.66 3.70 -25.42
C GLU A 273 -32.60 2.37 -24.67
N ILE A 274 -31.65 2.22 -23.75
CA ILE A 274 -31.47 0.99 -22.97
C ILE A 274 -32.65 0.75 -22.02
N LEU A 275 -33.08 1.77 -21.28
CA LEU A 275 -34.21 1.66 -20.34
C LEU A 275 -35.51 1.36 -21.09
N TYR A 276 -35.71 1.97 -22.26
CA TYR A 276 -36.85 1.69 -23.12
C TYR A 276 -36.82 0.26 -23.66
N GLY A 277 -35.65 -0.20 -24.13
CA GLY A 277 -35.46 -1.59 -24.58
C GLY A 277 -35.71 -2.61 -23.47
N ILE A 278 -35.20 -2.35 -22.26
CA ILE A 278 -35.41 -3.20 -21.09
C ILE A 278 -36.87 -3.21 -20.65
N SER A 279 -37.58 -2.07 -20.73
CA SER A 279 -39.00 -2.01 -20.33
C SER A 279 -39.90 -2.91 -21.17
N ARG A 280 -39.47 -3.27 -22.38
CA ARG A 280 -40.18 -4.18 -23.29
C ARG A 280 -39.77 -5.64 -23.17
N LEU A 281 -38.69 -5.93 -22.44
CA LEU A 281 -38.21 -7.29 -22.21
C LEU A 281 -39.01 -7.93 -21.06
N ASP A 282 -39.53 -9.13 -21.30
CA ASP A 282 -40.21 -9.92 -20.28
C ASP A 282 -39.20 -10.33 -19.18
N PRO A 283 -39.43 -9.97 -17.90
CA PRO A 283 -38.53 -10.30 -16.80
C PRO A 283 -38.33 -11.81 -16.63
N ASP A 284 -39.30 -12.64 -17.02
CA ASP A 284 -39.18 -14.09 -16.94
C ASP A 284 -38.29 -14.66 -18.06
N LEU A 285 -38.24 -13.99 -19.22
CA LEU A 285 -37.27 -14.31 -20.28
C LEU A 285 -35.84 -14.08 -19.79
N ILE A 286 -35.58 -12.97 -19.08
CA ILE A 286 -34.25 -12.66 -18.53
C ILE A 286 -33.82 -13.70 -17.50
N LYS A 287 -34.74 -14.13 -16.62
CA LYS A 287 -34.46 -15.20 -15.65
C LYS A 287 -34.13 -16.52 -16.34
N ARG A 288 -34.91 -16.90 -17.36
CA ARG A 288 -34.66 -18.11 -18.16
C ARG A 288 -33.29 -18.06 -18.83
N ILE A 289 -32.95 -16.95 -19.48
CA ILE A 289 -31.64 -16.77 -20.11
C ILE A 289 -30.50 -16.84 -19.08
N ARG A 290 -30.67 -16.23 -17.89
CA ARG A 290 -29.65 -16.34 -16.83
C ARG A 290 -29.49 -17.75 -16.28
N SER A 291 -30.57 -18.53 -16.26
CA SER A 291 -30.56 -19.93 -15.82
C SER A 291 -30.01 -20.91 -16.86
N LEU A 292 -29.83 -20.49 -18.10
CA LEU A 292 -29.14 -21.30 -19.11
C LEU A 292 -27.66 -21.46 -18.73
N ASP A 293 -27.13 -22.64 -19.02
CA ASP A 293 -25.72 -22.95 -18.87
C ASP A 293 -24.86 -22.09 -19.81
N HIS A 294 -23.56 -22.06 -19.57
CA HIS A 294 -22.63 -21.22 -20.30
C HIS A 294 -22.67 -21.50 -21.82
N ASP A 295 -22.78 -22.76 -22.22
CA ASP A 295 -22.67 -23.17 -23.62
C ASP A 295 -23.96 -22.83 -24.39
N SER A 296 -25.13 -23.04 -23.76
CA SER A 296 -26.41 -22.59 -24.31
C SER A 296 -26.48 -21.07 -24.49
N ARG A 297 -25.90 -20.29 -23.57
CA ARG A 297 -25.83 -18.82 -23.71
C ARG A 297 -24.89 -18.40 -24.84
N ALA A 298 -23.74 -19.05 -24.95
CA ALA A 298 -22.78 -18.77 -26.02
C ALA A 298 -23.40 -19.03 -27.40
N LEU A 299 -24.16 -20.13 -27.52
CA LEU A 299 -24.84 -20.49 -28.77
C LEU A 299 -25.96 -19.49 -29.14
N LEU A 300 -26.73 -19.02 -28.17
CA LEU A 300 -27.73 -17.98 -28.38
C LEU A 300 -27.11 -16.64 -28.80
N ILE A 301 -25.98 -16.24 -28.21
CA ILE A 301 -25.26 -15.02 -28.59
C ILE A 301 -24.71 -15.15 -30.02
N ALA A 302 -24.16 -16.31 -30.37
CA ALA A 302 -23.66 -16.57 -31.73
C ALA A 302 -24.77 -16.52 -32.79
N LEU A 303 -25.98 -17.02 -32.47
CA LEU A 303 -27.16 -16.94 -33.34
C LEU A 303 -27.74 -15.53 -33.46
N ALA A 304 -27.65 -14.70 -32.42
CA ALA A 304 -28.15 -13.33 -32.44
C ALA A 304 -27.18 -12.33 -33.09
N ALA A 305 -25.91 -12.68 -33.22
CA ALA A 305 -24.86 -11.86 -33.82
C ALA A 305 -24.63 -12.11 -35.33
N GLY A 306 -25.29 -13.13 -35.90
CA GLY A 306 -25.28 -13.43 -37.35
C GLY A 306 -26.53 -12.91 -38.05
#